data_AF-A0A6J6WWT5-F1
#
_entry.id   AF-A0A6J6WWT5-F1
#
_cell.length_a   1.000
_cell.length_b   1.000
_cell.length_c   1.000
_cell.angle_alpha   90.00
_cell.angle_beta   90.00
_cell.angle_gamma   90.00
#
_symmetry.space_group_name_H-M   'P 1'
#
loop_
_entity.id
_entity.type
_entity.pdbx_description
1 polymer ?
#
loop_
_entity_poly.entity_id
_entity_poly.type
_entity_poly.pdbx_seq_one_letter_code
_entity_poly.pdbx_strand_id
1 'polypeptide(L)'
;MIYPVSSDSVPLKLLSQIRGPLQSVPVRYRISELVCQHYASQFTLLRAAGTPIGANDLWIACHALADDCTLVTNNLKEFARVQGLSLENWVS
;
A
#
# COMPACT_ATOMS: atom_id res chain seq x y z
N MET A 1 -3.89 13.87 2.92
CA MET A 1 -2.93 14.77 2.24
C MET A 1 -2.91 14.35 0.78
N ILE A 2 -3.61 15.08 -0.09
CA ILE A 2 -3.63 14.80 -1.54
C ILE A 2 -2.34 15.42 -2.08
N TYR A 3 -1.45 14.63 -2.67
CA TYR A 3 -0.23 15.15 -3.26
C TYR A 3 -0.60 16.06 -4.45
N PRO A 4 -0.23 17.35 -4.46
CA PRO A 4 -0.38 18.17 -5.64
C PRO A 4 0.74 17.79 -6.62
N VAL A 5 0.49 16.81 -7.47
CA VAL A 5 1.33 16.60 -8.66
C VAL A 5 0.76 17.50 -9.75
N SER A 6 1.38 18.66 -9.98
CA SER A 6 1.09 19.43 -11.18
C SER A 6 1.58 18.63 -12.38
N SER A 7 0.68 18.29 -13.32
CA SER A 7 1.02 17.53 -14.53
C SER A 7 2.14 18.17 -15.36
N ASP A 8 2.33 19.48 -15.19
CA ASP A 8 3.31 20.28 -15.94
C ASP A 8 4.75 20.08 -15.46
N SER A 9 4.93 19.50 -14.27
CA SER A 9 6.25 19.33 -13.63
C SER A 9 6.83 17.92 -13.75
N VAL A 10 6.09 16.97 -14.33
CA VAL A 10 6.53 15.59 -14.50
C VAL A 10 7.02 15.37 -15.94
N PRO A 11 8.31 15.04 -16.15
CA PRO A 11 8.83 14.79 -17.50
C PRO A 11 8.07 13.64 -18.18
N LEU A 12 7.69 13.82 -19.45
CA LEU A 12 6.97 12.78 -20.24
C LEU A 12 7.72 11.44 -20.27
N LYS A 13 9.05 11.47 -20.17
CA LYS A 13 9.92 10.29 -20.07
C LYS A 13 9.69 9.48 -18.79
N LEU A 14 9.27 10.11 -17.69
CA LEU A 14 8.93 9.41 -16.44
C LEU A 14 7.58 8.69 -16.58
N LEU A 15 6.59 9.35 -17.21
CA LEU A 15 5.28 8.75 -17.43
C LEU A 15 5.34 7.55 -18.39
N SER A 16 6.26 7.55 -19.37
CA SER A 16 6.43 6.41 -20.27
C SER A 16 7.03 5.18 -19.58
N GLN A 17 7.87 5.37 -18.55
CA GLN A 17 8.46 4.25 -17.79
C GLN A 17 7.42 3.47 -16.98
N ILE A 18 6.36 4.13 -16.50
CA ILE A 18 5.29 3.47 -15.73
C ILE A 18 4.34 2.68 -16.64
N ARG A 19 4.21 3.05 -17.93
CA ARG A 19 3.27 2.39 -18.85
C ARG A 19 3.56 0.91 -19.09
N GLY A 20 4.83 0.50 -19.12
CA GLY A 20 5.21 -0.90 -19.35
C GLY A 20 4.73 -1.82 -18.23
N PRO A 21 5.14 -1.60 -16.97
CA PRO A 21 4.70 -2.42 -15.83
C PRO A 21 3.17 -2.48 -15.62
N LEU A 22 2.46 -1.39 -15.93
CA LEU A 22 0.99 -1.38 -15.84
C LEU A 22 0.28 -2.35 -16.80
N GLN A 23 0.97 -2.86 -17.83
CA GLN A 23 0.42 -3.87 -18.73
C GLN A 23 0.56 -5.29 -18.19
N SER A 24 1.60 -5.56 -17.37
CA SER A 24 1.87 -6.89 -16.82
C SER A 24 1.29 -7.09 -15.42
N VAL A 25 1.13 -6.01 -14.64
CA VAL A 25 0.59 -6.07 -13.28
C VAL A 25 -0.82 -5.46 -13.26
N PRO A 26 -1.88 -6.26 -13.05
CA PRO A 26 -3.24 -5.75 -13.03
C PRO A 26 -3.45 -4.81 -11.84
N VAL A 27 -3.91 -3.59 -12.10
CA VAL A 27 -4.26 -2.64 -11.04
C VAL A 27 -5.66 -2.95 -10.52
N ARG A 28 -5.77 -3.16 -9.21
CA ARG A 28 -7.05 -3.35 -8.51
C ARG A 28 -7.53 -2.02 -7.95
N TYR A 29 -8.57 -1.45 -8.55
CA TYR A 29 -9.16 -0.16 -8.12
C TYR A 29 -10.30 -0.31 -7.11
N ARG A 30 -10.73 -1.54 -6.81
CA ARG A 30 -11.92 -1.77 -5.97
C ARG A 30 -11.54 -1.60 -4.49
N ILE A 31 -11.96 -0.49 -3.90
CA ILE A 31 -12.02 -0.33 -2.44
C ILE A 31 -13.34 -0.98 -1.98
N SER A 32 -13.24 -2.03 -1.17
CA SER A 32 -14.39 -2.67 -0.53
C SER A 32 -14.59 -2.11 0.88
N GLU A 33 -15.78 -2.35 1.46
CA GLU A 33 -16.05 -2.00 2.86
C GLU A 33 -15.04 -2.63 3.82
N LEU A 34 -14.58 -3.85 3.52
CA LEU A 34 -13.57 -4.56 4.31
C LEU A 34 -12.25 -3.80 4.41
N VAL A 35 -11.81 -3.14 3.32
CA VAL A 35 -10.59 -2.31 3.34
C VAL A 35 -10.71 -1.20 4.39
N CYS A 36 -11.86 -0.53 4.43
CA CYS A 36 -12.12 0.55 5.39
C CYS A 36 -12.17 0.02 6.83
N GLN A 37 -12.78 -1.15 7.04
CA GLN A 37 -12.85 -1.80 8.35
C GLN A 37 -11.45 -2.21 8.84
N HIS A 38 -10.63 -2.83 7.99
CA HIS A 38 -9.23 -3.14 8.30
C HIS A 38 -8.45 -1.86 8.60
N TYR A 39 -8.60 -0.81 7.81
CA TYR A 39 -7.93 0.47 8.05
C TYR A 39 -8.25 1.03 9.43
N ALA A 40 -9.55 1.12 9.78
CA ALA A 40 -9.96 1.65 11.08
C ALA A 40 -9.41 0.83 12.25
N SER A 41 -9.45 -0.50 12.13
CA SER A 41 -8.92 -1.42 13.15
C SER A 41 -7.40 -1.27 13.30
N GLN A 42 -6.66 -1.42 12.21
CA GLN A 42 -5.19 -1.39 12.21
C GLN A 42 -4.65 -0.02 12.61
N PHE A 43 -5.26 1.07 12.13
CA PHE A 43 -4.88 2.43 12.54
C PHE A 43 -5.01 2.61 14.05
N THR A 44 -6.12 2.13 14.63
CA THR A 44 -6.37 2.24 16.07
C THR A 44 -5.34 1.45 16.87
N LEU A 45 -5.04 0.22 16.45
CA LEU A 45 -4.05 -0.64 17.09
C LEU A 45 -2.63 -0.05 17.03
N LEU A 46 -2.19 0.38 15.85
CA LEU A 46 -0.87 0.98 15.65
C LEU A 46 -0.71 2.30 16.41
N ARG A 47 -1.78 3.10 16.45
CA ARG A 47 -1.78 4.35 17.22
C ARG A 47 -1.70 4.10 18.72
N ALA A 48 -2.45 3.13 19.23
CA ALA A 48 -2.40 2.74 20.63
C ALA A 48 -1.03 2.16 21.03
N ALA A 49 -0.38 1.43 20.12
CA ALA A 49 0.96 0.88 20.32
C ALA A 49 2.10 1.92 20.15
N GLY A 50 1.79 3.13 19.70
CA GLY A 50 2.81 4.17 19.44
C GLY A 50 3.73 3.88 18.26
N THR A 51 3.32 3.01 17.33
CA THR A 51 4.14 2.52 16.21
C THR A 51 3.45 2.77 14.86
N PRO A 52 3.10 4.02 14.52
CA PRO A 52 2.41 4.31 13.27
C PRO A 52 3.22 3.87 12.05
N ILE A 53 2.50 3.51 11.00
CA ILE A 53 3.03 3.27 9.64
C ILE A 53 2.58 4.40 8.72
N GLY A 54 3.26 4.60 7.59
CA GLY A 54 2.85 5.57 6.58
C GLY A 54 1.38 5.40 6.17
N ALA A 55 0.68 6.51 5.94
CA ALA A 55 -0.75 6.47 5.64
C ALA A 55 -1.06 5.65 4.35
N ASN A 56 -0.23 5.79 3.32
CA ASN A 56 -0.37 5.01 2.09
C ASN A 56 -0.04 3.53 2.31
N ASP A 57 1.00 3.25 3.09
CA ASP A 57 1.39 1.87 3.43
C ASP A 57 0.28 1.16 4.20
N LEU A 58 -0.39 1.87 5.11
CA LEU A 58 -1.56 1.33 5.80
C LEU A 58 -2.70 1.00 4.83
N TRP A 59 -2.98 1.87 3.85
CA TRP A 59 -3.98 1.59 2.82
C TRP A 59 -3.59 0.37 1.95
N ILE A 60 -2.32 0.26 1.56
CA ILE A 60 -1.81 -0.88 0.79
C ILE A 60 -1.95 -2.17 1.60
N ALA A 61 -1.55 -2.15 2.88
CA ALA A 61 -1.67 -3.30 3.78
C ALA A 61 -3.13 -3.74 3.99
N CYS A 62 -4.05 -2.78 4.18
CA CYS A 62 -5.46 -3.07 4.38
C CYS A 62 -6.15 -3.58 3.11
N HIS A 63 -5.68 -3.15 1.94
CA HIS A 63 -6.10 -3.74 0.67
C HIS A 63 -5.66 -5.21 0.57
N ALA A 64 -4.40 -5.51 0.88
CA ALA A 64 -3.89 -6.88 0.86
C ALA A 64 -4.63 -7.77 1.87
N LEU A 65 -4.95 -7.26 3.06
CA LEU A 65 -5.77 -7.97 4.05
C LEU A 65 -7.18 -8.28 3.55
N ALA A 66 -7.85 -7.29 2.95
CA ALA A 66 -9.22 -7.46 2.46
C ALA A 66 -9.33 -8.48 1.32
N ASP A 67 -8.27 -8.60 0.52
CA ASP A 67 -8.17 -9.53 -0.61
C ASP A 67 -7.46 -10.85 -0.24
N ASP A 68 -7.11 -11.06 1.05
CA ASP A 68 -6.37 -12.23 1.56
C ASP A 68 -5.09 -12.54 0.75
N CYS A 69 -4.32 -11.49 0.46
CA CYS A 69 -3.13 -11.55 -0.39
C CYS A 69 -1.83 -11.41 0.40
N THR A 70 -0.76 -12.02 -0.11
CA THR A 70 0.61 -11.78 0.37
C THR A 70 1.15 -10.46 -0.18
N LEU A 71 1.56 -9.56 0.70
CA LEU A 71 2.19 -8.30 0.32
C LEU A 71 3.70 -8.49 0.16
N VAL A 72 4.18 -8.29 -1.07
CA VAL A 72 5.61 -8.29 -1.39
C VAL A 72 6.19 -6.89 -1.11
N THR A 73 7.21 -6.81 -0.26
CA THR A 73 7.82 -5.52 0.13
C THR A 73 9.29 -5.67 0.50
N ASN A 74 10.10 -4.62 0.26
CA ASN A 74 11.45 -4.54 0.81
C ASN A 74 11.47 -3.94 2.23
N ASN A 75 10.35 -3.40 2.72
CA ASN A 75 10.23 -2.76 4.02
C ASN A 75 9.48 -3.64 5.03
N LEU A 76 9.96 -4.87 5.22
CA LEU A 76 9.33 -5.85 6.10
C LEU A 76 9.13 -5.31 7.53
N LYS A 77 10.05 -4.49 8.03
CA LYS A 77 10.01 -3.96 9.41
C LYS A 77 8.81 -3.06 9.69
N GLU A 78 8.35 -2.29 8.71
CA GLU A 78 7.16 -1.45 8.86
C GLU A 78 5.88 -2.26 8.71
N PHE A 79 5.79 -3.07 7.66
CA PHE A 79 4.58 -3.85 7.38
C PHE A 79 4.32 -4.98 8.37
N ALA A 80 5.35 -5.54 9.00
CA ALA A 80 5.19 -6.59 10.03
C ALA A 80 4.43 -6.10 11.29
N ARG A 81 4.18 -4.80 11.42
CA ARG A 81 3.37 -4.23 12.51
C ARG A 81 1.87 -4.42 12.27
N VAL A 82 1.46 -4.64 11.02
CA VAL A 82 0.06 -4.85 10.65
C VAL A 82 -0.31 -6.30 10.96
N GLN A 83 -1.28 -6.50 11.84
CA GLN A 83 -1.65 -7.84 12.30
C GLN A 83 -2.40 -8.61 11.20
N GLY A 84 -2.04 -9.87 11.00
CA GLY A 84 -2.69 -10.76 10.02
C GLY A 84 -2.20 -10.61 8.57
N LEU A 85 -1.22 -9.73 8.32
CA LEU A 85 -0.70 -9.50 6.98
C LEU A 85 0.38 -10.52 6.61
N SER A 86 0.16 -11.26 5.52
CA SER A 86 1.17 -12.14 4.91
C SER A 86 2.22 -11.32 4.16
N LEU A 87 3.50 -11.60 4.38
CA LEU A 87 4.61 -10.81 3.84
C LEU A 87 5.68 -11.66 3.16
N GLU A 88 6.20 -11.15 2.05
CA GLU A 88 7.36 -11.71 1.34
C GLU A 88 8.33 -10.60 0.91
N ASN A 89 9.62 -10.95 0.79
CA ASN A 89 10.64 -10.06 0.23
C ASN A 89 11.40 -10.76 -0.90
N TRP A 90 11.25 -10.23 -2.11
CA TRP A 90 11.87 -10.78 -3.33
C TRP A 90 13.18 -10.11 -3.73
N VAL A 91 13.63 -9.10 -2.98
CA VAL A 91 14.89 -8.35 -3.24
C VAL A 91 16.03 -8.87 -2.35
N SER A 92 15.82 -10.00 -1.68
CA SER A 92 16.84 -10.64 -0.84
C SER A 92 17.94 -11.32 -1.64
#